data_AF-A0A6A8AKM9-F1
#
_entry.id   AF-A0A6A8AKM9-F1
#
_cell.length_a   1.000
_cell.length_b   1.000
_cell.length_c   1.000
_cell.angle_alpha   90.00
_cell.angle_beta   90.00
_cell.angle_gamma   90.00
#
_symmetry.space_group_name_H-M   'P 1'
#
loop_
_entity.id
_entity.type
_entity.pdbx_description
1 polymer ?
#
loop_
_entity_poly.entity_id
_entity_poly.type
_entity_poly.pdbx_seq_one_letter_code
_entity_poly.pdbx_strand_id
1 'polypeptide(L)'
;MTIILGLEGTAWNLSAALVSEEKVIYEAESTYKPEYGGIHPREAAQHHASELKNVVSRALRGAEEDGFSLDNIDTIAFSLHTKTIQF
;
A
#
# COMPACT_ATOMS: atom_id res chain seq x y z
N MET A 1 1.50 -13.51 -17.63
CA MET A 1 1.92 -12.43 -16.74
C MET A 1 0.84 -12.33 -15.69
N THR A 2 1.15 -12.68 -14.46
CA THR A 2 0.22 -12.59 -13.34
C THR A 2 0.38 -11.21 -12.72
N ILE A 3 -0.71 -10.46 -12.60
CA ILE A 3 -0.68 -9.12 -12.01
C ILE A 3 -1.30 -9.18 -10.62
N ILE A 4 -0.52 -8.76 -9.64
CA ILE A 4 -0.93 -8.75 -8.23
C ILE A 4 -1.02 -7.31 -7.74
N LEU A 5 -2.13 -6.98 -7.09
CA LEU A 5 -2.23 -5.79 -6.25
C LEU A 5 -1.80 -6.15 -4.83
N GLY A 6 -0.64 -5.67 -4.40
CA GLY A 6 -0.13 -5.81 -3.05
C GLY A 6 -0.56 -4.66 -2.15
N LEU A 7 -0.99 -4.94 -0.92
CA LEU A 7 -1.30 -3.97 0.13
C LEU A 7 -0.40 -4.20 1.35
N GLU A 8 0.26 -3.15 1.81
CA GLU A 8 1.12 -3.19 2.99
C GLU A 8 0.70 -2.09 3.98
N GLY A 9 0.45 -2.46 5.24
CA GLY A 9 0.11 -1.51 6.29
C GLY A 9 0.44 -2.02 7.70
N THR A 10 1.51 -2.80 7.85
CA THR A 10 1.85 -3.47 9.12
C THR A 10 2.38 -2.53 10.20
N ALA A 11 2.98 -1.41 9.80
CA ALA A 11 3.60 -0.43 10.69
C ALA A 11 3.07 0.99 10.39
N TRP A 12 3.94 1.99 10.31
CA TRP A 12 3.56 3.39 10.08
C TRP A 12 3.43 3.77 8.60
N ASN A 13 4.00 3.00 7.69
CA ASN A 13 3.85 3.24 6.26
C ASN A 13 2.67 2.42 5.75
N LEU A 14 1.77 3.05 5.00
CA LEU A 14 0.77 2.39 4.18
C LEU A 14 1.27 2.42 2.73
N SER A 15 1.32 1.29 2.04
CA SER A 15 1.61 1.25 0.60
C SER A 15 0.70 0.30 -0.17
N ALA A 16 0.59 0.57 -1.46
CA ALA A 16 0.01 -0.34 -2.43
C ALA A 16 0.88 -0.37 -3.68
N ALA A 17 1.04 -1.54 -4.26
CA ALA A 17 1.82 -1.72 -5.47
C ALA A 17 1.13 -2.67 -6.44
N LEU A 18 1.22 -2.37 -7.73
CA LEU A 18 0.91 -3.31 -8.80
C LEU A 18 2.22 -3.97 -9.24
N VAL A 19 2.27 -5.29 -9.17
CA VAL A 19 3.48 -6.07 -9.46
C VAL A 19 3.19 -7.20 -10.43
N SER A 20 4.20 -7.57 -11.20
CA SER A 20 4.25 -8.76 -12.04
C SER A 20 5.43 -9.64 -11.61
N GLU A 21 5.58 -10.79 -12.25
CA GLU A 21 6.75 -11.66 -12.03
C GLU A 21 8.07 -10.98 -12.42
N GLU A 22 8.04 -10.00 -13.33
CA GLU A 22 9.23 -9.38 -13.91
C GLU A 22 9.57 -8.03 -13.30
N LYS A 23 8.57 -7.27 -12.84
CA LYS A 23 8.76 -5.91 -12.33
C LYS A 23 7.68 -5.45 -11.36
N VAL A 24 8.04 -4.44 -10.57
CA VAL A 24 7.07 -3.52 -9.96
C VAL A 24 6.58 -2.57 -11.06
N ILE A 25 5.28 -2.56 -11.33
CA ILE A 25 4.67 -1.71 -12.35
C ILE A 25 4.52 -0.30 -11.79
N TYR A 26 3.95 -0.19 -10.60
CA TYR A 26 3.83 1.07 -9.89
C TYR A 26 3.67 0.84 -8.39
N GLU A 27 4.21 1.75 -7.58
CA GLU A 27 4.06 1.76 -6.13
C GLU A 27 3.60 3.14 -5.65
N ALA A 28 2.64 3.16 -4.74
CA ALA A 28 2.21 4.35 -4.03
C ALA A 28 2.29 4.10 -2.52
N GLU A 29 2.71 5.12 -1.77
CA GLU A 29 2.74 5.07 -0.31
C GLU A 29 2.10 6.30 0.33
N SER A 30 1.64 6.15 1.56
CA SER A 30 1.20 7.19 2.46
C SER A 30 1.75 6.91 3.85
N THR A 31 2.80 7.64 4.19
CA THR A 31 3.52 7.54 5.45
C THR A 31 2.80 8.32 6.55
N TYR A 32 2.45 7.66 7.65
CA TYR A 32 2.06 8.35 8.89
C TYR A 32 3.29 8.96 9.56
N LYS A 33 3.29 10.29 9.76
CA LYS A 33 4.34 11.02 10.50
C LYS A 33 3.71 11.74 11.69
N PRO A 34 3.97 11.31 12.94
CA PRO A 34 3.56 12.09 14.10
C PRO A 34 4.32 13.42 14.14
N GLU A 35 3.65 14.50 14.55
CA GLU A 35 4.32 15.80 14.76
C GLU A 35 5.31 15.76 15.94
N TYR A 36 5.01 14.93 16.96
CA TYR A 36 5.81 14.78 18.16
C TYR A 36 5.73 13.33 18.68
N GLY A 37 6.78 12.85 19.35
CA GLY A 37 6.78 11.53 19.98
C GLY A 37 7.04 10.37 19.00
N GLY A 38 6.74 9.15 19.45
CA GLY A 38 6.88 7.91 18.67
C GLY A 38 5.60 7.54 17.92
N ILE A 39 5.67 6.51 17.07
CA ILE A 39 4.53 6.02 16.29
C ILE A 39 3.49 5.41 17.21
N HIS A 40 2.33 6.06 17.35
CA HIS A 40 1.22 5.49 18.12
C HIS A 40 0.40 4.51 17.24
N PRO A 41 0.27 3.22 17.59
CA PRO A 41 -0.38 2.20 16.75
C PRO A 41 -1.79 2.56 16.33
N ARG A 42 -2.57 3.19 17.22
CA ARG A 42 -3.92 3.65 16.91
C ARG A 42 -3.93 4.75 15.86
N GLU A 43 -2.99 5.69 15.93
CA GLU A 43 -2.93 6.83 15.02
C GLU A 43 -2.45 6.38 13.65
N ALA A 44 -1.45 5.48 13.59
CA ALA A 44 -1.04 4.83 12.35
C ALA A 44 -2.21 4.06 11.71
N ALA A 45 -2.98 3.29 12.47
CA ALA A 45 -4.15 2.58 11.95
C ALA A 45 -5.24 3.54 11.44
N GLN A 46 -5.45 4.69 12.09
CA GLN A 46 -6.39 5.72 11.64
C GLN A 46 -5.92 6.37 10.34
N HIS A 47 -4.63 6.68 10.24
CA HIS A 47 -4.01 7.18 9.01
C HIS A 47 -4.18 6.19 7.85
N HIS A 48 -3.94 4.90 8.08
CA HIS A 48 -4.13 3.86 7.08
C HIS A 48 -5.59 3.80 6.61
N ALA A 49 -6.55 3.85 7.54
CA ALA A 49 -7.97 3.85 7.22
C ALA A 49 -8.38 5.09 6.38
N SER A 50 -7.81 6.27 6.65
CA SER A 50 -8.10 7.47 5.86
C SER A 50 -7.44 7.46 4.48
N GLU A 51 -6.26 6.86 4.36
CA GLU A 51 -5.42 6.97 3.16
C GLU A 51 -5.49 5.75 2.22
N LEU A 52 -6.05 4.61 2.65
CA LEU A 52 -6.08 3.37 1.86
C LEU A 52 -6.65 3.59 0.46
N LYS A 53 -7.80 4.28 0.36
CA LYS A 53 -8.44 4.58 -0.93
C LYS A 53 -7.54 5.43 -1.82
N ASN A 54 -6.88 6.44 -1.26
CA ASN A 54 -5.98 7.33 -1.98
C ASN A 54 -4.75 6.58 -2.52
N VAL A 55 -4.12 5.77 -1.67
CA VAL A 55 -2.93 4.97 -2.02
C VAL A 55 -3.25 3.97 -3.13
N VAL A 56 -4.34 3.20 -3.01
CA VAL A 56 -4.77 2.26 -4.05
C VAL A 56 -5.11 2.98 -5.35
N SER A 57 -5.81 4.12 -5.28
CA SER A 57 -6.16 4.89 -6.48
C SER A 57 -4.92 5.41 -7.21
N ARG A 58 -3.88 5.85 -6.48
CA ARG A 58 -2.61 6.27 -7.07
C ARG A 58 -1.87 5.09 -7.68
N ALA A 59 -1.86 3.94 -7.03
CA ALA A 59 -1.22 2.74 -7.57
C ALA A 59 -1.83 2.31 -8.91
N LEU A 60 -3.16 2.32 -9.00
CA LEU A 60 -3.89 1.97 -10.23
C LEU A 60 -3.66 3.00 -11.34
N ARG A 61 -3.82 4.30 -11.04
CA ARG A 61 -3.61 5.37 -12.02
C ARG A 61 -2.17 5.43 -12.54
N GLY A 62 -1.19 5.21 -11.67
CA GLY A 62 0.20 5.13 -12.08
C GLY A 62 0.48 3.95 -13.02
N ALA A 63 -0.22 2.83 -12.81
CA ALA A 63 -0.11 1.66 -13.68
C ALA A 63 -0.82 1.83 -15.04
N GLU A 64 -1.79 2.75 -15.15
CA GLU A 64 -2.45 3.09 -16.42
C GLU A 64 -1.46 3.67 -17.45
N GLU A 65 -0.42 4.39 -16.99
CA GLU A 65 0.64 4.92 -17.86
C GLU A 65 1.44 3.80 -18.55
N ASP A 66 1.52 2.63 -17.91
CA ASP A 66 2.17 1.42 -18.40
C ASP A 66 1.19 0.47 -19.12
N GLY A 67 -0.07 0.87 -19.31
CA GLY A 67 -1.10 0.10 -20.01
C GLY A 67 -1.81 -0.95 -19.14
N PHE A 68 -1.71 -0.87 -17.82
CA PHE A 68 -2.41 -1.75 -16.89
C PHE A 68 -3.65 -1.08 -16.29
N SER A 69 -4.68 -1.88 -16.08
CA SER A 69 -5.99 -1.47 -15.56
C SER A 69 -6.50 -2.46 -14.52
N LEU A 70 -7.63 -2.14 -13.88
CA LEU A 70 -8.29 -3.03 -12.93
C LEU A 70 -8.60 -4.42 -13.51
N ASP A 71 -8.95 -4.50 -14.79
CA ASP A 71 -9.27 -5.77 -15.47
C ASP A 71 -8.04 -6.67 -15.65
N ASN A 72 -6.83 -6.12 -15.47
CA ASN A 72 -5.60 -6.90 -15.54
C ASN A 72 -5.25 -7.60 -14.23
N ILE A 73 -5.90 -7.28 -13.10
CA ILE A 73 -5.51 -7.77 -11.77
C ILE A 73 -6.05 -9.19 -11.56
N ASP A 74 -5.13 -10.15 -11.42
CA ASP A 74 -5.48 -11.55 -11.18
C ASP A 74 -5.70 -11.85 -9.70
N THR A 75 -5.03 -11.14 -8.80
CA THR A 75 -5.07 -11.42 -7.35
C THR A 75 -4.74 -10.19 -6.50
N ILE A 76 -5.26 -10.18 -5.28
CA ILE A 76 -4.91 -9.20 -4.24
C ILE A 76 -4.14 -9.90 -3.14
N ALA A 77 -2.96 -9.39 -2.81
CA ALA A 77 -2.15 -9.83 -1.69
C ALA A 77 -2.11 -8.75 -0.60
N PHE A 78 -2.08 -9.14 0.66
CA PHE A 78 -1.99 -8.19 1.77
C PHE A 78 -1.11 -8.73 2.89
N SER A 79 -0.46 -7.82 3.63
CA SER A 79 0.32 -8.18 4.80
C SER A 79 -0.57 -8.54 5.99
N LEU A 80 -0.65 -9.83 6.31
CA LEU A 80 -1.50 -10.35 7.40
C LEU A 80 -0.87 -10.14 8.80
N HIS A 81 0.45 -10.04 8.89
CA HIS A 81 1.15 -10.03 10.18
C HIS A 81 1.28 -8.62 10.76
N THR A 82 0.78 -8.40 11.97
CA THR A 82 1.08 -7.18 12.73
C THR A 82 2.52 -7.23 13.23
N LYS A 83 3.37 -6.28 12.85
CA LYS A 83 4.64 -6.10 13.55
C LYS A 83 4.34 -5.56 14.95
N THR A 84 4.94 -6.15 15.98
CA THR A 84 5.04 -5.49 17.28
C THR A 84 5.86 -4.23 17.07
N ILE A 85 5.22 -3.06 17.05
CA ILE A 85 5.92 -1.78 17.09
C ILE A 85 6.56 -1.70 18.48
N GLN A 86 7.83 -2.06 18.58
CA GLN A 86 8.62 -1.80 19.79
C GLN A 86 8.95 -0.31 19.78
N PHE A 87 8.50 0.38 20.83
CA PHE A 87 8.80 1.78 21.10
C PHE A 87 10.18 1.92 21.75
#